data_AF-A0A7K4FZF1-F1
#
_entry.id   AF-A0A7K4FZF1-F1
#
_cell.length_a   1.000
_cell.length_b   1.000
_cell.length_c   1.000
_cell.angle_alpha   90.00
_cell.angle_beta   90.00
_cell.angle_gamma   90.00
#
_symmetry.space_group_name_H-M   'P 1'
#
loop_
_entity.id
_entity.type
_entity.pdbx_description
1 polymer ?
#
loop_
_entity_poly.entity_id
_entity_poly.type
_entity_poly.pdbx_seq_one_letter_code
_entity_poly.pdbx_strand_id
1 'polypeptide(L)'
;MIYIKITVKGEPDTFPFTKVYQYSSKSDEEIFMNSAIMIKDRLDNNLKININEAILVYSSFIVSKLRDGISIEQIQKNASQLLNPEQVMIGVPETLRTMSFEVMLDDEYMKFIVLNTPIQISDYILKST
;
A
#
# COMPACT_ATOMS: atom_id res chain seq x y z
N MET A 1 -8.85 6.45 15.32
CA MET A 1 -9.00 7.32 14.14
C MET A 1 -7.93 6.95 13.13
N ILE A 2 -8.23 6.96 11.83
CA ILE A 2 -7.24 6.76 10.76
C ILE A 2 -7.19 7.97 9.84
N TYR A 3 -6.01 8.57 9.69
CA TYR A 3 -5.70 9.49 8.60
C TYR A 3 -4.44 9.01 7.89
N ILE A 4 -4.54 8.83 6.57
CA ILE A 4 -3.42 8.44 5.71
C ILE A 4 -3.50 9.29 4.45
N LYS A 5 -2.45 10.05 4.18
CA LYS A 5 -2.24 10.69 2.88
C LYS A 5 -1.06 10.02 2.19
N ILE A 6 -1.33 9.39 1.06
CA ILE A 6 -0.36 8.69 0.24
C ILE A 6 -0.07 9.53 -0.99
N THR A 7 1.20 9.89 -1.19
CA THR A 7 1.69 10.44 -2.46
C THR A 7 2.46 9.35 -3.19
N VAL A 8 2.02 9.00 -4.38
CA VAL A 8 2.63 7.96 -5.21
C VAL A 8 3.36 8.62 -6.37
N LYS A 9 4.60 8.19 -6.62
CA LYS A 9 5.41 8.56 -7.78
C LYS A 9 5.92 7.30 -8.45
N GLY A 10 5.50 7.08 -9.69
CA GLY A 10 5.89 5.92 -10.50
C GLY A 10 7.12 6.21 -11.36
N GLU A 11 6.96 6.01 -12.68
CA GLU A 11 7.97 6.35 -13.67
C GLU A 11 8.31 7.85 -13.67
N PRO A 12 9.56 8.25 -13.98
CA PRO A 12 10.00 9.65 -13.99
C PRO A 12 9.11 10.57 -14.83
N ASP A 13 8.54 10.02 -15.92
CA ASP A 13 7.73 10.76 -16.89
C ASP A 13 6.23 10.75 -16.55
N THR A 14 5.86 10.25 -15.37
CA THR A 14 4.46 10.21 -14.89
C THR A 14 4.23 11.24 -13.79
N PHE A 15 3.06 11.88 -13.81
CA PHE A 15 2.66 12.78 -12.74
C PHE A 15 2.40 11.99 -11.45
N PRO A 16 2.89 12.47 -10.29
CA PRO A 16 2.53 11.86 -9.03
C PRO A 16 1.05 12.07 -8.76
N PHE A 17 0.43 11.12 -8.05
CA PHE A 17 -0.95 11.24 -7.60
C PHE A 17 -1.06 11.05 -6.10
N THR A 18 -2.13 11.58 -5.52
CA THR A 18 -2.39 11.49 -4.08
C THR A 18 -3.68 10.72 -3.81
N LYS A 19 -3.65 9.86 -2.80
CA LYS A 19 -4.82 9.17 -2.24
C LYS A 19 -4.92 9.50 -0.76
N VAL A 20 -6.13 9.74 -0.27
CA VAL A 20 -6.39 9.99 1.15
C VAL A 20 -7.37 8.96 1.68
N TYR A 21 -7.05 8.38 2.83
CA TYR A 21 -7.96 7.62 3.69
C TYR A 21 -8.17 8.42 4.97
N GLN A 22 -9.41 8.80 5.26
CA GLN A 22 -9.76 9.52 6.46
C GLN A 22 -11.02 8.92 7.07
N TYR A 23 -10.86 8.34 8.25
CA TYR A 23 -11.91 7.69 9.03
C TYR A 23 -11.87 8.25 10.44
N SER A 24 -12.83 9.13 10.73
CA SER A 24 -12.86 9.94 11.95
C SER A 24 -13.42 9.18 13.16
N SER A 25 -14.13 8.07 12.96
CA SER A 25 -14.72 7.26 14.03
C SER A 25 -14.28 5.80 13.93
N LYS A 26 -14.32 5.09 15.07
CA LYS A 26 -14.00 3.65 15.11
C LYS A 26 -14.90 2.82 14.20
N SER A 27 -16.19 3.18 14.07
CA SER A 27 -17.11 2.49 13.16
C SER A 27 -16.72 2.69 11.70
N ASP A 28 -16.26 3.88 11.32
CA ASP A 28 -15.85 4.14 9.94
C ASP A 28 -14.54 3.41 9.59
N GLU A 29 -13.65 3.19 10.58
CA GLU A 29 -12.44 2.39 10.40
C GLU A 29 -12.74 0.94 10.00
N GLU A 30 -13.89 0.39 10.38
CA GLU A 30 -14.30 -0.96 9.95
C GLU A 30 -14.38 -1.06 8.43
N ILE A 31 -14.75 0.02 7.72
CA ILE A 31 -14.79 0.04 6.26
C ILE A 31 -13.39 -0.18 5.67
N PHE A 32 -12.37 0.49 6.25
CA PHE A 32 -10.99 0.33 5.85
C PHE A 32 -10.48 -1.10 6.09
N MET A 33 -10.74 -1.63 7.29
CA MET A 33 -10.31 -2.97 7.68
C MET A 33 -11.01 -4.06 6.86
N ASN A 34 -12.31 -3.95 6.64
CA ASN A 34 -13.09 -4.89 5.82
C ASN A 34 -12.61 -4.87 4.37
N SER A 35 -12.28 -3.70 3.82
CA SER A 35 -11.72 -3.58 2.47
C SER A 35 -10.36 -4.30 2.36
N ALA A 36 -9.50 -4.18 3.37
CA ALA A 36 -8.22 -4.91 3.42
C ALA A 36 -8.43 -6.43 3.50
N ILE A 37 -9.42 -6.89 4.27
CA ILE A 37 -9.79 -8.32 4.36
C ILE A 37 -10.28 -8.84 3.00
N MET A 38 -11.14 -8.10 2.30
CA MET A 38 -11.61 -8.48 0.96
C MET A 38 -10.47 -8.60 -0.05
N ILE A 39 -9.47 -7.70 0.00
CA ILE A 39 -8.31 -7.78 -0.90
C ILE A 39 -7.44 -8.98 -0.55
N LYS A 40 -7.27 -9.28 0.74
CA LYS A 40 -6.55 -10.48 1.17
C LYS A 40 -7.23 -11.74 0.62
N ASP A 41 -8.55 -11.84 0.71
CA ASP A 41 -9.31 -12.96 0.14
C ASP A 41 -9.11 -13.07 -1.38
N ARG A 42 -9.03 -11.95 -2.11
CA ARG A 42 -8.70 -11.96 -3.55
C ARG A 42 -7.31 -12.56 -3.79
N LEU A 43 -6.30 -12.16 -3.01
CA LEU A 43 -4.96 -12.72 -3.09
C LEU A 43 -4.91 -14.22 -2.76
N ASP A 44 -5.64 -14.65 -1.72
CA ASP A 44 -5.74 -16.04 -1.30
C ASP A 44 -6.41 -16.92 -2.40
N ASN A 45 -7.29 -16.32 -3.21
CA ASN A 45 -7.88 -16.93 -4.39
C ASN A 45 -7.04 -16.77 -5.68
N ASN A 46 -5.76 -16.38 -5.56
CA ASN A 46 -4.82 -16.15 -6.67
C ASN A 46 -5.29 -15.10 -7.69
N LEU A 47 -6.15 -14.17 -7.28
CA LEU A 47 -6.56 -13.04 -8.12
C LEU A 47 -5.51 -11.93 -8.03
N LYS A 48 -5.13 -11.39 -9.19
CA LYS A 48 -4.25 -10.22 -9.27
C LYS A 48 -4.97 -8.96 -8.81
N ILE A 49 -4.31 -8.17 -7.98
CA ILE A 49 -4.85 -6.93 -7.44
C ILE A 49 -4.39 -5.70 -8.23
N ASN A 50 -5.23 -4.66 -8.27
CA ASN A 50 -4.96 -3.41 -8.97
C ASN A 50 -4.18 -2.41 -8.10
N ILE A 51 -3.91 -1.22 -8.65
CA ILE A 51 -3.16 -0.13 -7.99
C ILE A 51 -3.81 0.29 -6.66
N ASN A 52 -5.12 0.51 -6.64
CA ASN A 52 -5.82 0.98 -5.43
C ASN A 52 -5.84 -0.11 -4.35
N GLU A 53 -6.00 -1.37 -4.75
CA GLU A 53 -5.97 -2.51 -3.84
C GLU A 53 -4.57 -2.70 -3.25
N ALA A 54 -3.51 -2.57 -4.06
CA ALA A 54 -2.12 -2.62 -3.58
C ALA A 54 -1.81 -1.47 -2.61
N ILE A 55 -2.24 -0.24 -2.90
CA ILE A 55 -2.10 0.91 -1.97
C ILE A 55 -2.80 0.59 -0.63
N LEU A 56 -3.98 -0.01 -0.66
CA LEU A 56 -4.72 -0.37 0.54
C LEU A 56 -4.03 -1.49 1.34
N VAL A 57 -3.42 -2.47 0.66
CA VAL A 57 -2.59 -3.51 1.30
C VAL A 57 -1.45 -2.86 2.09
N TYR A 58 -0.65 -1.99 1.45
CA TYR A 58 0.43 -1.29 2.14
C TYR A 58 -0.07 -0.38 3.27
N SER A 59 -1.17 0.33 3.04
CA SER A 59 -1.78 1.21 4.05
C SER A 59 -2.22 0.41 5.29
N SER A 60 -2.92 -0.70 5.09
CA SER A 60 -3.41 -1.56 6.18
C SER A 60 -2.26 -2.20 6.98
N PHE A 61 -1.19 -2.60 6.28
CA PHE A 61 0.02 -3.10 6.90
C PHE A 61 0.69 -2.04 7.78
N ILE A 62 0.87 -0.83 7.27
CA ILE A 62 1.45 0.29 8.03
C ILE A 62 0.60 0.59 9.28
N VAL A 63 -0.73 0.68 9.13
CA VAL A 63 -1.65 0.91 10.25
C VAL A 63 -1.49 -0.16 11.32
N SER A 64 -1.52 -1.44 10.92
CA SER A 64 -1.35 -2.57 11.85
C SER A 64 -0.01 -2.50 12.56
N LYS A 65 1.10 -2.26 11.84
CA LYS A 65 2.44 -2.28 12.44
C LYS A 65 2.72 -1.08 13.33
N LEU A 66 2.19 0.09 13.00
CA LEU A 66 2.28 1.27 13.87
C LEU A 66 1.51 1.05 15.17
N ARG A 67 0.32 0.41 15.11
CA ARG A 67 -0.46 0.02 16.30
C ARG A 67 0.23 -1.07 17.13
N ASP A 68 0.92 -2.00 16.48
CA ASP A 68 1.76 -3.02 17.13
C ASP A 68 3.04 -2.42 17.77
N GLY A 69 3.30 -1.11 17.61
CA GLY A 69 4.49 -0.44 18.16
C GLY A 69 5.79 -0.77 17.41
N ILE A 70 5.71 -1.29 16.18
CA ILE A 70 6.88 -1.63 15.36
C ILE A 70 7.53 -0.35 14.81
N SER A 71 8.86 -0.31 14.78
CA SER A 71 9.61 0.85 14.29
C SER A 71 9.40 1.07 12.79
N ILE A 72 9.48 2.33 12.35
CA ILE A 72 9.34 2.72 10.94
C ILE A 72 10.37 2.00 10.05
N GLU A 73 11.60 1.87 10.53
CA GLU A 73 12.68 1.16 9.81
C GLU A 73 12.33 -0.31 9.55
N GLN A 74 11.75 -0.99 10.55
CA GLN A 74 11.33 -2.37 10.42
C GLN A 74 10.10 -2.51 9.51
N ILE A 75 9.18 -1.55 9.54
CA ILE A 75 8.04 -1.45 8.61
C ILE A 75 8.56 -1.33 7.17
N GLN A 76 9.48 -0.41 6.92
CA GLN A 76 10.07 -0.20 5.59
C GLN A 76 10.78 -1.45 5.08
N LYS A 77 11.55 -2.13 5.94
CA LYS A 77 12.23 -3.38 5.59
C LYS A 77 11.24 -4.48 5.21
N ASN A 78 10.20 -4.67 6.02
CA ASN A 78 9.22 -5.73 5.82
C ASN A 78 8.27 -5.44 4.64
N ALA A 79 8.06 -4.18 4.28
CA ALA A 79 7.17 -3.79 3.18
C ALA A 79 7.55 -4.47 1.85
N SER A 80 8.84 -4.64 1.58
CA SER A 80 9.34 -5.30 0.36
C SER A 80 8.92 -6.76 0.17
N GLN A 81 8.41 -7.40 1.24
CA GLN A 81 7.99 -8.80 1.23
C GLN A 81 6.47 -8.97 1.17
N LEU A 82 5.70 -7.88 1.09
CA LEU A 82 4.24 -7.95 1.17
C LEU A 82 3.57 -8.44 -0.11
N LEU A 83 4.08 -8.01 -1.26
CA LEU A 83 3.49 -8.30 -2.57
C LEU A 83 4.57 -8.68 -3.57
N ASN A 84 4.32 -9.78 -4.27
CA ASN A 84 5.13 -10.22 -5.40
C ASN A 84 4.55 -9.71 -6.72
N PRO A 85 5.36 -9.57 -7.79
CA PRO A 85 4.91 -9.09 -9.10
C PRO A 85 3.75 -9.94 -9.69
N GLU A 86 3.70 -11.23 -9.36
CA GLU A 86 2.68 -12.17 -9.83
C GLU A 86 1.32 -11.93 -9.17
N GLN A 87 1.30 -11.28 -8.00
CA GLN A 87 0.08 -11.00 -7.22
C GLN A 87 -0.60 -9.70 -7.65
N VAL A 88 0.05 -8.89 -8.49
CA VAL A 88 -0.48 -7.60 -8.94
C VAL A 88 -0.70 -7.59 -10.44
N MET A 89 -1.57 -6.69 -10.89
CA MET A 89 -1.78 -6.45 -12.32
C MET A 89 -0.53 -5.83 -12.96
N ILE A 90 -0.38 -6.04 -14.27
CA ILE A 90 0.70 -5.44 -15.08
C ILE A 90 0.68 -3.91 -14.91
N GLY A 91 1.86 -3.31 -14.74
CA GLY A 91 2.04 -1.86 -14.56
C GLY A 91 1.95 -1.39 -13.10
N VAL A 92 1.49 -2.23 -12.17
CA VAL A 92 1.38 -1.86 -10.75
C VAL A 92 2.75 -1.63 -10.11
N PRO A 93 3.78 -2.50 -10.25
CA PRO A 93 5.10 -2.28 -9.67
C PRO A 93 5.76 -0.96 -10.11
N GLU A 94 5.65 -0.62 -11.40
CA GLU A 94 6.21 0.60 -11.98
C GLU A 94 5.45 1.84 -11.51
N THR A 95 4.12 1.73 -11.39
CA THR A 95 3.27 2.82 -10.89
C THR A 95 3.54 3.12 -9.42
N LEU A 96 3.77 2.08 -8.59
CA LEU A 96 3.97 2.20 -7.15
C LEU A 96 5.45 2.26 -6.75
N ARG A 97 6.33 2.73 -7.65
CA ARG A 97 7.78 2.78 -7.42
C ARG A 97 8.18 3.56 -6.15
N THR A 98 7.55 4.69 -5.86
CA THR A 98 7.74 5.40 -4.60
C THR A 98 6.41 5.74 -4.00
N MET A 99 6.18 5.36 -2.75
CA MET A 99 4.99 5.70 -1.99
C MET A 99 5.37 6.38 -0.68
N SER A 100 4.97 7.64 -0.53
CA SER A 100 5.17 8.43 0.68
C SER A 100 3.86 8.50 1.46
N PHE A 101 3.87 8.02 2.70
CA PHE A 101 2.73 7.97 3.60
C PHE A 101 2.91 9.00 4.72
N GLU A 102 1.95 9.90 4.83
CA GLU A 102 1.72 10.74 6.01
C GLU A 102 0.60 10.08 6.81
N VAL A 103 0.92 9.52 7.99
CA VAL A 103 0.02 8.68 8.77
C VAL A 103 -0.20 9.26 10.16
N MET A 104 -1.46 9.45 10.54
CA MET A 104 -1.88 9.84 11.88
C MET A 104 -2.94 8.85 12.35
N LEU A 105 -2.67 8.18 13.48
CA LEU A 105 -3.54 7.17 14.06
C LEU A 105 -3.91 7.58 15.47
N ASP A 106 -5.17 7.37 15.83
CA ASP A 106 -5.64 7.45 17.22
C ASP A 106 -5.23 8.75 17.96
N ASP A 107 -5.25 9.87 17.21
CA ASP A 107 -4.86 11.23 17.65
C ASP A 107 -3.37 11.38 18.06
N GLU A 108 -2.51 10.44 17.66
CA GLU A 108 -1.07 10.55 17.80
C GLU A 108 -0.44 11.55 16.79
N TYR A 109 0.84 11.85 17.00
CA TYR A 109 1.61 12.69 16.07
C TYR A 109 1.74 12.04 14.67
N MET A 110 1.81 12.90 13.65
CA MET A 110 2.00 12.48 12.27
C MET A 110 3.33 11.74 12.10
N LYS A 111 3.28 10.55 11.51
CA LYS A 111 4.44 9.71 11.16
C LYS A 111 4.60 9.71 9.64
N PHE A 112 5.85 9.79 9.19
CA PHE A 112 6.20 9.81 7.77
C PHE A 112 6.94 8.53 7.40
N ILE A 113 6.43 7.82 6.40
CA ILE A 113 6.99 6.55 5.95
C ILE A 113 7.14 6.61 4.44
N VAL A 114 8.32 6.26 3.92
CA VAL A 114 8.58 6.20 2.48
C VAL A 114 8.94 4.78 2.11
N LEU A 115 8.20 4.22 1.16
CA LEU A 115 8.48 2.92 0.56
C LEU A 115 9.08 3.15 -0.83
N ASN A 116 10.28 2.61 -1.06
CA ASN A 116 10.97 2.67 -2.35
C ASN A 116 10.99 1.28 -2.97
N THR A 117 10.41 1.17 -4.16
CA THR A 117 10.22 -0.03 -4.97
C THR A 117 9.77 -1.23 -4.13
N PRO A 118 8.63 -1.14 -3.43
CA PRO A 118 8.23 -2.18 -2.49
C PRO A 118 7.71 -3.44 -3.17
N ILE A 119 7.36 -3.38 -4.46
CA ILE A 119 7.11 -4.53 -5.31
C ILE A 119 8.26 -4.62 -6.30
N GLN A 120 8.83 -5.82 -6.49
CA GLN A 120 9.88 -6.00 -7.49
C GLN A 120 9.35 -5.68 -8.90
N ILE A 121 10.18 -5.04 -9.72
CA ILE A 121 9.84 -4.74 -11.12
C ILE A 121 10.39 -5.90 -11.95
N SER A 122 9.50 -6.68 -12.55
CA SER A 122 9.84 -7.82 -13.40
C SER A 122 9.77 -7.43 -14.88
N ASP A 123 10.67 -7.98 -15.69
CA ASP A 123 10.59 -7.82 -17.14
C ASP A 123 9.31 -8.47 -17.69
N TYR A 124 8.41 -7.67 -18.27
CA TYR A 124 7.20 -8.19 -18.90
C TYR A 124 7.57 -8.88 -20.22
N ILE A 125 7.50 -10.21 -20.24
CA ILE A 125 7.62 -10.98 -21.49
C ILE A 125 6.28 -10.91 -22.22
N LEU A 126 6.21 -10.07 -23.26
CA LEU A 126 5.12 -10.13 -24.23
C LEU A 126 5.20 -11.48 -24.96
N LYS A 127 4.29 -12.40 -24.65
CA LYS A 127 4.16 -13.63 -25.45
C LYS A 127 3.62 -13.26 -26.83
N SER A 128 4.49 -13.28 -27.84
CA SER A 128 4.06 -13.33 -29.24
C SER A 128 3.19 -14.57 -29.41
N THR A 129 1.91 -14.37 -29.71
CA THR A 129 0.99 -15.43 -30.15
C THR A 129 0.93 -15.42 -31.67
#